data_AF-A0A944SKH1-F1
#
_entry.id   AF-A0A944SKH1-F1
#
_cell.length_a   1.000
_cell.length_b   1.000
_cell.length_c   1.000
_cell.angle_alpha   90.00
_cell.angle_beta   90.00
_cell.angle_gamma   90.00
#
_symmetry.space_group_name_H-M   'P 1'
#
loop_
_entity.id
_entity.type
_entity.pdbx_description
1 polymer ?
#
loop_
_entity_poly.entity_id
_entity_poly.type
_entity_poly.pdbx_seq_one_letter_code
_entity_poly.pdbx_strand_id
1 'polypeptide(L)'
;MDEKPVFGELSAENLEVGDIVEWKKWCYKVREWQPHYGVITSIKNEIKGNRMVSISNVMPLSNSNQVEVEFFTPSLKLVSKVQRSDQINPKFVEKG
;
A
#
# COMPACT_ATOMS: atom_id res chain seq x y z
N MET A 1 12.15 -21.75 -18.51
CA MET A 1 13.20 -20.72 -18.62
C MET A 1 12.58 -19.51 -17.95
N ASP A 2 12.87 -19.32 -16.67
CA ASP A 2 12.20 -18.27 -15.90
C ASP A 2 12.89 -16.95 -16.20
N GLU A 3 12.18 -16.07 -16.91
CA GLU A 3 12.64 -14.73 -17.23
C GLU A 3 12.93 -13.99 -15.92
N LYS A 4 14.17 -13.48 -15.78
CA LYS A 4 14.54 -12.65 -14.64
C LYS A 4 13.84 -11.30 -14.80
N PRO A 5 13.18 -10.77 -13.75
CA PRO A 5 12.53 -9.46 -13.83
C PRO A 5 13.55 -8.37 -14.18
N VAL A 6 13.18 -7.47 -15.09
CA VAL A 6 14.07 -6.39 -15.52
C VAL A 6 14.37 -5.49 -14.32
N PHE A 7 15.61 -5.03 -14.20
CA PHE A 7 16.03 -4.11 -13.13
C PHE A 7 15.16 -2.84 -13.18
N GLY A 8 14.31 -2.66 -12.16
CA GLY A 8 13.28 -1.59 -12.09
C GLY A 8 11.83 -2.08 -12.24
N GLU A 9 11.60 -3.29 -12.75
CA GLU A 9 10.30 -3.99 -12.73
C GLU A 9 10.06 -4.79 -11.45
N LEU A 10 11.07 -4.88 -10.57
CA LEU A 10 10.97 -5.59 -9.30
C LEU A 10 9.87 -4.95 -8.43
N SER A 11 8.71 -5.59 -8.47
CA SER A 11 7.71 -5.62 -7.40
C SER A 11 7.24 -4.26 -6.91
N ALA A 12 6.72 -3.42 -7.80
CA ALA A 12 5.51 -2.74 -7.37
C ALA A 12 4.50 -3.88 -7.16
N GLU A 13 4.40 -4.40 -5.94
CA GLU A 13 3.25 -5.20 -5.54
C GLU A 13 2.04 -4.43 -6.10
N ASN A 14 1.16 -5.09 -6.86
CA ASN A 14 0.02 -4.41 -7.50
C ASN A 14 -0.89 -3.88 -6.40
N LEU A 15 -0.57 -2.73 -5.82
CA LEU A 15 -1.29 -2.12 -4.73
C LEU A 15 -2.61 -1.61 -5.26
N GLU A 16 -3.65 -1.86 -4.50
CA GLU A 16 -5.01 -1.48 -4.83
C GLU A 16 -5.62 -0.67 -3.69
N VAL A 17 -6.64 0.12 -4.02
CA VAL A 17 -7.45 0.80 -3.01
C VAL A 17 -8.09 -0.25 -2.09
N GLY A 18 -7.95 -0.04 -0.78
CA GLY A 18 -8.38 -0.97 0.26
C GLY A 18 -7.28 -1.89 0.79
N ASP A 19 -6.12 -1.96 0.14
CA ASP A 19 -4.99 -2.73 0.68
C ASP A 19 -4.49 -2.12 1.99
N ILE A 20 -4.11 -2.98 2.94
CA ILE A 20 -3.37 -2.58 4.14
C ILE A 20 -1.89 -2.60 3.80
N VAL A 21 -1.22 -1.49 4.07
CA VAL A 21 0.20 -1.28 3.76
C VAL A 21 0.99 -0.85 4.99
N GLU A 22 2.29 -1.10 4.94
CA GLU A 22 3.30 -0.65 5.90
C GLU A 22 4.21 0.40 5.24
N TRP A 23 4.55 1.43 6.01
CA TRP A 23 5.70 2.29 5.73
C TRP A 23 6.51 2.48 7.01
N LYS A 24 7.76 2.91 6.87
CA LYS A 24 8.64 3.18 8.01
C LYS A 24 8.91 4.66 8.18
N LYS A 25 8.90 5.13 9.41
CA LYS A 25 9.28 6.49 9.77
C LYS A 25 10.42 6.45 10.78
N TRP A 26 11.47 7.25 10.54
CA TRP A 26 12.58 7.36 11.48
C TRP A 26 12.11 8.04 12.77
N CYS A 27 12.35 7.41 13.91
CA CYS A 27 12.04 7.96 15.23
C CYS A 27 13.33 8.34 15.96
N TYR A 28 13.59 9.64 16.12
CA TYR A 28 14.81 10.14 16.78
C TYR A 28 14.93 9.77 18.26
N LYS A 29 13.81 9.52 18.95
CA LYS A 29 13.82 9.17 20.39
C LYS A 29 14.45 7.80 20.63
N VAL A 30 14.09 6.83 19.80
CA VAL A 30 14.58 5.45 19.89
C VAL A 30 15.70 5.16 18.89
N ARG A 31 16.00 6.11 17.98
CA ARG A 31 17.01 6.00 16.91
C ARG A 31 16.79 4.78 16.02
N GLU A 32 15.52 4.52 15.69
CA GLU A 32 15.11 3.37 14.89
C GLU A 32 14.01 3.74 13.90
N TRP A 33 13.91 2.95 12.83
CA TRP A 33 12.80 3.00 11.89
C TRP A 33 11.59 2.30 12.47
N GLN A 34 10.54 3.06 12.78
CA GLN A 34 9.30 2.53 13.35
C GLN A 34 8.30 2.19 12.22
N PRO A 35 7.69 1.00 12.25
CA PRO A 35 6.67 0.63 11.29
C PRO A 35 5.36 1.38 11.58
N HIS A 36 4.67 1.76 10.51
CA HIS A 36 3.36 2.38 10.54
C HIS A 36 2.47 1.67 9.52
N TYR A 37 1.18 1.61 9.82
CA TYR A 37 0.21 0.89 9.02
C TYR A 37 -0.97 1.78 8.64
N GLY A 38 -1.55 1.49 7.47
CA GLY A 38 -2.64 2.27 6.93
C GLY A 38 -3.34 1.55 5.79
N VAL A 39 -4.49 2.09 5.40
CA VAL A 39 -5.27 1.59 4.26
C VAL A 39 -5.10 2.54 3.09
N ILE A 40 -4.86 2.01 1.90
CA ILE A 40 -4.85 2.82 0.68
C ILE A 40 -6.26 3.30 0.37
N THR A 41 -6.44 4.60 0.23
CA THR A 41 -7.72 5.25 -0.07
C THR A 41 -7.81 5.71 -1.51
N SER A 42 -6.67 6.02 -2.15
CA SER A 42 -6.60 6.32 -3.58
C SER A 42 -5.21 6.06 -4.15
N ILE A 43 -5.15 5.79 -5.45
CA ILE A 43 -3.90 5.67 -6.22
C ILE A 43 -4.07 6.51 -7.49
N LYS A 44 -3.09 7.36 -7.78
CA LYS A 44 -3.07 8.22 -8.96
C LYS A 44 -1.68 8.18 -9.59
N ASN A 45 -1.62 8.25 -10.91
CA ASN A 45 -0.37 8.46 -11.63
C ASN A 45 -0.24 9.94 -11.97
N GLU A 46 0.89 10.53 -11.62
CA GLU A 46 1.19 11.94 -11.89
C GLU A 46 2.50 12.05 -12.68
N ILE A 47 2.64 13.11 -13.46
CA ILE A 47 3.92 13.46 -14.09
C ILE A 47 4.64 14.43 -13.16
N LYS A 48 5.75 14.02 -12.58
CA LYS A 48 6.65 14.91 -11.81
C LYS A 48 7.92 15.15 -12.63
N GLY A 49 8.07 16.38 -13.14
CA GLY A 49 9.09 16.71 -14.15
C GLY A 49 8.78 16.02 -15.48
N ASN A 50 9.68 15.12 -15.93
CA ASN A 50 9.50 14.33 -17.17
C ASN A 50 9.30 12.83 -16.89
N ARG A 51 8.93 12.45 -15.66
CA ARG A 51 8.73 11.05 -15.27
C ARG A 51 7.33 10.84 -14.71
N MET A 52 6.68 9.76 -15.16
CA MET A 52 5.45 9.28 -14.54
C MET A 52 5.79 8.64 -13.20
N VAL A 53 5.05 9.01 -12.16
CA VAL A 53 5.19 8.47 -10.81
C VAL A 53 3.82 8.04 -10.30
N SER A 54 3.76 6.90 -9.62
CA SER A 54 2.55 6.45 -8.94
C SER A 54 2.56 6.99 -7.51
N ILE A 55 1.46 7.61 -7.13
CA ILE A 55 1.22 8.24 -5.84
C ILE A 55 0.01 7.57 -5.20
N SER A 56 0.17 7.13 -3.95
CA SER A 56 -0.89 6.53 -3.15
C SER A 56 -1.21 7.42 -1.95
N ASN A 57 -2.50 7.64 -1.70
CA ASN A 57 -2.94 8.20 -0.44
C ASN A 57 -3.27 7.08 0.54
N VAL A 58 -2.84 7.24 1.78
CA VAL A 58 -2.97 6.23 2.83
C VAL A 58 -3.60 6.85 4.07
N MET A 59 -4.67 6.24 4.56
CA MET A 59 -5.28 6.57 5.85
C MET A 59 -4.59 5.77 6.96
N PRO A 60 -3.89 6.41 7.93
CA PRO A 60 -3.20 5.70 8.99
C PRO A 60 -4.18 5.01 9.96
N LEU A 61 -3.90 3.77 10.35
CA LEU A 61 -4.73 3.02 11.31
C LEU A 61 -4.51 3.50 12.75
N SER A 62 -3.28 3.89 13.10
CA SER A 62 -2.90 4.32 14.43
C SER A 62 -2.87 5.85 14.50
N ASN A 63 -3.93 6.46 15.03
CA ASN A 63 -4.00 7.78 15.70
C ASN A 63 -5.47 8.25 15.77
N SER A 64 -5.84 9.08 16.76
CA SER A 64 -7.19 9.63 16.90
C SER A 64 -7.51 10.74 15.90
N ASN A 65 -6.49 11.36 15.29
CA ASN A 65 -6.61 12.41 14.28
C ASN A 65 -6.06 11.91 12.95
N GLN A 66 -6.78 10.98 12.32
CA GLN A 66 -6.35 10.33 11.08
C GLN A 66 -6.44 11.33 9.92
N VAL A 67 -5.30 11.95 9.60
CA VAL A 67 -5.13 12.73 8.38
C VAL A 67 -4.49 11.82 7.34
N GLU A 68 -5.08 11.79 6.15
CA GLU A 68 -4.58 11.05 5.01
C GLU A 68 -3.17 11.54 4.62
N VAL A 69 -2.27 10.60 4.29
CA VAL A 69 -0.88 10.89 3.97
C VAL A 69 -0.55 10.41 2.55
N GLU A 70 0.10 11.27 1.78
CA GLU A 70 0.55 10.96 0.41
C GLU A 70 1.91 10.25 0.43
N PHE A 71 2.01 9.16 -0.33
CA PHE A 71 3.24 8.38 -0.51
C PHE A 71 3.53 8.14 -2.00
N PHE A 72 4.80 7.97 -2.33
CA PHE A 72 5.15 7.28 -3.57
C PHE A 72 4.75 5.80 -3.42
N THR A 73 3.93 5.29 -4.32
CA THR A 73 3.41 3.92 -4.25
C THR A 73 4.53 2.87 -4.05
N PRO A 74 5.70 2.96 -4.71
CA PRO A 74 6.78 1.99 -4.50
C PRO A 74 7.46 2.04 -3.12
N SER A 75 7.20 3.05 -2.29
CA SER A 75 7.74 3.11 -0.92
C SER A 75 6.85 2.42 0.11
N LEU A 76 5.70 1.90 -0.31
CA LEU A 76 4.77 1.16 0.52
C LEU A 76 5.05 -0.34 0.39
N LYS A 77 4.91 -1.07 1.49
CA LYS A 77 4.97 -2.53 1.52
C LYS A 77 3.58 -3.09 1.78
N LEU A 78 3.11 -4.03 0.98
CA LEU A 78 1.84 -4.72 1.22
C LEU A 78 1.88 -5.54 2.51
N VAL A 79 0.82 -5.42 3.30
CA VAL A 79 0.61 -6.22 4.52
C VAL A 79 -0.59 -7.14 4.34
N SER A 80 -1.69 -6.63 3.78
CA SER A 80 -2.88 -7.43 3.47
C SER A 80 -3.55 -6.92 2.21
N LYS A 81 -3.97 -7.84 1.34
CA LYS A 81 -4.78 -7.51 0.17
C LYS A 81 -6.22 -7.26 0.55
N VAL A 82 -6.84 -6.30 -0.14
CA VAL A 82 -8.29 -6.17 -0.18
C VAL A 82 -8.90 -7.44 -0.82
N GLN A 83 -9.93 -8.00 -0.18
CA GLN A 83 -10.72 -9.06 -0.78
C GLN A 83 -11.90 -8.43 -1.50
N ARG A 84 -11.99 -8.61 -2.82
CA ARG A 84 -13.18 -8.23 -3.58
C ARG A 84 -14.25 -9.30 -3.40
N SER A 85 -15.52 -8.90 -3.33
CA SER A 85 -16.67 -9.78 -3.16
C SER A 85 -16.72 -10.94 -4.17
N ASP A 86 -16.21 -10.71 -5.38
CA ASP A 86 -16.17 -11.69 -6.46
C ASP A 86 -15.16 -12.83 -6.24
N GLN A 87 -14.32 -12.71 -5.20
CA GLN A 87 -13.35 -13.72 -4.78
C GLN A 87 -13.74 -14.41 -3.46
N ILE A 88 -14.89 -14.05 -2.88
CA ILE A 88 -15.42 -14.70 -1.68
C ILE A 88 -15.99 -16.05 -2.10
N ASN A 89 -15.43 -17.13 -1.56
CA ASN A 89 -15.94 -18.48 -1.79
C ASN A 89 -17.41 -18.56 -1.30
N PRO A 90 -18.38 -18.85 -2.19
CA PRO A 90 -19.81 -18.79 -1.85
C PRO A 90 -20.20 -19.76 -0.72
N LYS A 91 -19.37 -20.76 -0.42
CA LYS A 91 -19.59 -21.70 0.70
C LYS A 91 -19.58 -21.08 2.10
N PHE A 92 -19.17 -19.82 2.26
CA PHE A 92 -19.18 -19.11 3.54
C PHE A 92 -20.36 -18.14 3.71
N VAL A 93 -21.23 -17.99 2.69
CA VAL A 93 -22.34 -17.03 2.73
C VAL A 93 -23.63 -17.63 3.32
N GLU A 94 -23.68 -18.95 3.54
CA GLU A 94 -24.87 -19.64 4.08
C GLU A 94 -24.73 -20.02 5.55
N LYS A 95 -24.63 -19.05 6.47
CA LYS A 95 -25.09 -19.20 7.88
C LYS A 95 -25.44 -17.84 8.46
N GLY A 96 -26.62 -17.35 8.11
CA GLY A 96 -27.33 -16.25 8.75
C GLY A 96 -28.81 -16.57 8.79
#